data_AF-A0A2I0QX25-F1
#
_entry.id   AF-A0A2I0QX25-F1
#
_cell.length_a   1.000
_cell.length_b   1.000
_cell.length_c   1.000
_cell.angle_alpha   90.00
_cell.angle_beta   90.00
_cell.angle_gamma   90.00
#
_symmetry.space_group_name_H-M   'P 1'
#
loop_
_entity.id
_entity.type
_entity.pdbx_description
1 polymer ?
#
loop_
_entity_poly.entity_id
_entity_poly.type
_entity_poly.pdbx_seq_one_letter_code
_entity_poly.pdbx_strand_id
1 'polypeptide(L)'
;MMSKFPKWFWFSIVTFIIISWLFSVVAHFSSEFLIVNFDWYVGYSLFYFGLLSYPIFFVVMLISLFKKIELNSDEKVWAFIFLLIPFATNLPIFNPLIFLT
;
A
#
# COMPACT_ATOMS: atom_id res chain seq x y z
N MET A 1 -3.71 19.03 -16.48
CA MET A 1 -2.79 18.21 -17.30
C MET A 1 -2.53 16.84 -16.63
N MET A 2 -3.59 16.14 -16.20
CA MET A 2 -3.52 14.88 -15.42
C MET A 2 -4.24 13.70 -16.13
N SER A 3 -4.78 13.90 -17.33
CA SER A 3 -5.77 12.98 -17.94
C SER A 3 -5.17 11.76 -18.66
N LYS A 4 -3.87 11.46 -18.52
CA LYS A 4 -3.23 10.37 -19.26
C LYS A 4 -2.97 9.10 -18.46
N PHE A 5 -3.10 9.13 -17.14
CA PHE A 5 -2.96 7.89 -16.38
C PHE A 5 -4.17 6.97 -16.62
N PRO A 6 -3.94 5.69 -16.93
CA PRO A 6 -5.00 4.79 -17.30
C PRO A 6 -5.84 4.44 -16.07
N LYS A 7 -7.13 4.13 -16.27
CA LYS A 7 -8.05 3.83 -15.16
C LYS A 7 -7.57 2.66 -14.27
N TRP A 8 -6.91 1.66 -14.87
CA TRP A 8 -6.37 0.52 -14.13
C TRP A 8 -5.25 0.90 -13.16
N PHE A 9 -4.48 1.97 -13.44
CA PHE A 9 -3.45 2.47 -12.53
C PHE A 9 -4.08 2.96 -11.23
N TRP A 10 -5.08 3.84 -11.35
CA TRP A 10 -5.81 4.36 -10.19
C TRP A 10 -6.54 3.27 -9.43
N PHE A 11 -7.18 2.34 -10.15
CA PHE A 11 -7.84 1.20 -9.53
C PHE A 11 -6.86 0.38 -8.68
N SER A 12 -5.66 0.10 -9.19
CA SER A 12 -4.64 -0.66 -8.46
C SER A 12 -4.19 0.02 -7.16
N ILE A 13 -4.04 1.35 -7.16
CA ILE A 13 -3.68 2.14 -5.97
C ILE A 13 -4.78 2.02 -4.92
N VAL A 14 -6.04 2.26 -5.31
CA VAL A 14 -7.19 2.19 -4.39
C VAL A 14 -7.35 0.78 -3.84
N THR A 15 -7.27 -0.25 -4.68
CA THR A 15 -7.34 -1.65 -4.26
C THR A 15 -6.23 -2.00 -3.27
N PHE A 16 -4.99 -1.58 -3.52
CA PHE A 16 -3.88 -1.83 -2.60
C PHE A 16 -4.13 -1.20 -1.23
N ILE A 17 -4.60 0.05 -1.19
CA ILE A 17 -4.91 0.76 0.06
C ILE A 17 -6.02 0.04 0.84
N ILE A 18 -7.12 -0.32 0.17
CA ILE A 18 -8.25 -1.02 0.82
C ILE A 18 -7.81 -2.39 1.36
N ILE A 19 -7.05 -3.18 0.60
CA ILE A 19 -6.57 -4.48 1.06
C ILE A 19 -5.62 -4.31 2.25
N SER A 20 -4.72 -3.34 2.20
CA SER A 20 -3.80 -3.05 3.31
C SER A 20 -4.56 -2.69 4.59
N TRP A 21 -5.59 -1.85 4.46
CA TRP A 21 -6.47 -1.48 5.57
C TRP A 21 -7.26 -2.66 6.13
N LEU A 22 -7.93 -3.43 5.27
CA LEU A 22 -8.67 -4.63 5.68
C LEU A 22 -7.77 -5.62 6.41
N PHE A 23 -6.55 -5.82 5.90
CA PHE A 23 -5.58 -6.70 6.54
C PHE A 23 -5.19 -6.19 7.93
N SER A 24 -4.96 -4.89 8.10
CA SER A 24 -4.72 -4.27 9.41
C SER A 24 -5.89 -4.46 10.38
N VAL A 25 -7.12 -4.33 9.91
CA VAL A 25 -8.32 -4.49 10.75
C VAL A 25 -8.49 -5.95 11.17
N VAL A 26 -8.37 -6.90 10.24
CA VAL A 26 -8.45 -8.34 10.53
C VAL A 26 -7.35 -8.76 11.50
N ALA A 27 -6.12 -8.26 11.30
CA ALA A 27 -5.01 -8.46 12.19
C ALA A 27 -5.32 -7.99 13.63
N HIS A 28 -5.82 -6.76 13.79
CA HIS A 28 -6.17 -6.19 15.09
C HIS A 28 -7.25 -6.98 15.83
N PHE A 29 -8.36 -7.34 15.16
CA PHE A 29 -9.39 -8.19 15.78
C PHE A 29 -8.87 -9.60 16.10
N SER A 30 -7.94 -10.13 15.33
CA SER A 30 -7.36 -11.46 15.59
C SER A 30 -6.43 -11.44 16.80
N SER A 31 -5.69 -10.35 17.05
CA SER A 31 -4.88 -10.17 18.26
C SER A 31 -5.74 -10.14 19.53
N GLU A 32 -6.91 -9.50 19.49
CA GLU A 32 -7.80 -9.43 20.66
C GLU A 32 -8.43 -10.79 21.04
N PHE A 33 -8.60 -11.70 20.07
CA PHE A 33 -9.24 -13.00 20.27
C PHE A 33 -8.27 -14.14 20.63
N LEU A 34 -6.94 -13.98 20.44
CA LEU A 34 -5.95 -15.07 20.59
C LEU A 34 -4.79 -14.71 21.55
N ILE A 35 -4.61 -15.57 22.56
CA ILE A 35 -3.68 -15.50 23.70
C ILE A 35 -2.25 -15.02 23.36
N VAL A 36 -1.85 -13.88 23.96
CA VAL A 36 -0.53 -13.36 24.46
C VAL A 36 0.76 -13.49 23.60
N ASN A 37 0.88 -14.44 22.68
CA ASN A 37 2.01 -14.58 21.74
C ASN A 37 1.63 -14.31 20.27
N PHE A 38 0.34 -14.05 20.00
CA PHE A 38 -0.18 -13.84 18.65
C PHE A 38 0.09 -12.42 18.12
N ASP A 39 0.12 -11.41 18.99
CA ASP A 39 0.40 -10.00 18.66
C ASP A 39 1.72 -9.82 17.92
N TRP A 40 2.75 -10.55 18.33
CA TRP A 40 4.06 -10.48 17.70
C TRP A 40 4.01 -11.08 16.28
N TYR A 41 3.36 -12.24 16.13
CA TYR A 41 3.22 -12.90 14.83
C TYR A 41 2.38 -12.07 13.86
N VAL A 42 1.31 -11.43 14.34
CA VAL A 42 0.43 -10.56 13.56
C VAL A 42 1.13 -9.25 13.19
N GLY A 43 1.86 -8.64 14.12
CA GLY A 43 2.70 -7.47 13.87
C GLY A 43 3.78 -7.74 12.83
N TYR A 44 4.48 -8.89 12.92
CA TYR A 44 5.40 -9.35 11.89
C TYR A 44 4.68 -9.63 10.57
N SER A 45 3.49 -10.22 10.59
CA SER A 45 2.71 -10.50 9.37
C SER A 45 2.31 -9.22 8.63
N LEU A 46 1.87 -8.19 9.37
CA LEU A 46 1.58 -6.85 8.86
C LEU A 46 2.83 -6.15 8.33
N PHE A 47 3.93 -6.26 9.07
CA PHE A 47 5.22 -5.73 8.65
C PHE A 47 5.72 -6.42 7.38
N TYR A 48 5.66 -7.75 7.28
CA TYR A 48 6.09 -8.49 6.10
C TYR A 48 5.14 -8.30 4.93
N PHE A 49 3.82 -8.27 5.14
CA PHE A 49 2.88 -8.04 4.04
C PHE A 49 3.02 -6.61 3.52
N GLY A 50 3.05 -5.59 4.38
CA GLY A 50 3.27 -4.20 3.96
C GLY A 50 4.65 -3.97 3.34
N LEU A 51 5.72 -4.42 4.00
CA LEU A 51 7.10 -4.14 3.60
C LEU A 51 7.60 -5.01 2.44
N LEU A 52 7.10 -6.23 2.26
CA LEU A 52 7.47 -7.07 1.11
C LEU A 52 6.53 -6.88 -0.08
N SER A 53 5.22 -6.72 0.14
CA SER A 53 4.29 -6.58 -0.99
C SER A 53 4.35 -5.20 -1.64
N TYR A 54 4.61 -4.14 -0.88
CA TYR A 54 4.64 -2.78 -1.42
C TYR A 54 5.79 -2.55 -2.42
N PRO A 55 7.06 -2.92 -2.15
CA PRO A 55 8.13 -2.77 -3.14
C PRO A 55 7.85 -3.57 -4.42
N ILE A 56 7.27 -4.76 -4.29
CA ILE A 56 6.87 -5.58 -5.44
C ILE A 56 5.78 -4.86 -6.24
N PHE A 57 4.71 -4.40 -5.58
CA PHE A 57 3.65 -3.62 -6.20
C PHE A 57 4.20 -2.38 -6.91
N PHE A 58 5.07 -1.63 -6.23
CA PHE A 58 5.70 -0.42 -6.72
C PHE A 58 6.49 -0.68 -8.02
N VAL A 59 7.36 -1.69 -8.02
CA VAL A 59 8.18 -2.06 -9.17
C VAL A 59 7.31 -2.58 -10.33
N VAL A 60 6.35 -3.45 -10.05
CA VAL A 60 5.45 -4.01 -11.07
C VAL A 60 4.62 -2.91 -11.74
N MET A 61 4.12 -1.95 -10.97
CA MET A 61 3.33 -0.84 -11.49
C MET A 61 4.19 0.14 -12.30
N LEU A 62 5.40 0.45 -11.84
CA LEU A 62 6.36 1.27 -12.59
C LEU A 62 6.73 0.64 -13.93
N ILE A 63 7.08 -0.65 -13.93
CA ILE A 63 7.37 -1.39 -15.17
C ILE A 63 6.14 -1.38 -16.08
N SER A 64 4.96 -1.62 -15.53
CA SER A 64 3.72 -1.65 -16.32
C SER A 64 3.42 -0.30 -16.96
N LEU A 65 3.59 0.80 -16.22
CA LEU A 65 3.41 2.15 -16.73
C LEU A 65 4.45 2.50 -17.80
N PHE A 66 5.74 2.21 -17.55
CA PHE A 66 6.83 2.58 -18.45
C PHE A 66 6.88 1.73 -19.71
N LYS A 67 6.39 0.48 -19.67
CA LYS A 67 6.33 -0.40 -20.84
C LYS A 67 5.05 -0.26 -21.66
N LYS A 68 3.91 0.00 -21.03
CA LYS A 68 2.61 0.04 -21.72
C LYS A 68 2.21 1.44 -22.17
N ILE A 69 2.83 2.49 -21.63
CA ILE A 69 2.45 3.88 -21.90
C ILE A 69 3.72 4.71 -22.15
N GLU A 70 3.72 5.47 -23.23
CA GLU A 70 4.73 6.50 -23.48
C GLU A 70 4.47 7.70 -22.58
N LEU A 71 4.95 7.63 -21.34
CA LEU A 71 4.93 8.74 -20.39
C LEU A 71 6.09 9.70 -20.68
N ASN A 72 5.82 11.00 -20.68
CA ASN A 72 6.87 12.02 -20.72
C ASN A 72 7.61 12.13 -19.36
N SER A 73 8.66 12.95 -19.28
CA SER A 73 9.49 13.09 -18.08
C SER A 73 8.68 13.53 -16.84
N ASP A 74 7.78 14.50 -17.01
CA ASP A 74 6.97 15.03 -15.91
C ASP A 74 5.93 14.00 -15.45
N GLU A 75 5.29 13.29 -16.38
CA GLU A 75 4.34 12.22 -16.11
C GLU A 75 5.01 11.05 -15.37
N LYS A 76 6.28 10.73 -15.66
CA LYS A 76 7.03 9.73 -14.89
C LYS A 76 7.24 10.15 -13.43
N VAL A 77 7.55 11.43 -13.20
CA VAL A 77 7.68 11.98 -11.84
C VAL A 77 6.32 11.90 -11.11
N TRP A 78 5.24 12.29 -11.77
CA TRP A 78 3.90 12.19 -11.18
C TRP A 78 3.50 10.74 -10.89
N ALA A 79 3.77 9.79 -11.80
CA ALA A 79 3.53 8.37 -11.58
C ALA A 79 4.25 7.86 -10.33
N PHE A 80 5.51 8.26 -10.16
CA PHE A 80 6.32 7.92 -8.99
C PHE A 80 5.69 8.49 -7.72
N ILE A 81 5.31 9.77 -7.71
CA ILE A 81 4.65 10.43 -6.57
C ILE A 81 3.33 9.73 -6.22
N PHE A 82 2.48 9.40 -7.20
CA PHE A 82 1.21 8.72 -6.96
C PHE A 82 1.40 7.31 -6.40
N LEU A 83 2.43 6.59 -6.85
CA LEU A 83 2.77 5.27 -6.32
C LEU A 83 3.31 5.31 -4.89
N LEU A 84 3.79 6.46 -4.39
CA LEU A 84 4.17 6.64 -2.99
C LEU A 84 2.96 6.82 -2.06
N ILE A 85 1.78 7.15 -2.58
CA ILE A 85 0.59 7.38 -1.75
C ILE A 85 0.23 6.17 -0.89
N PRO A 86 0.14 4.93 -1.42
CA PRO A 86 -0.13 3.75 -0.61
C PRO A 86 0.90 3.52 0.51
N PHE A 87 2.16 3.90 0.30
CA PHE A 87 3.17 3.83 1.36
C PHE A 87 2.90 4.87 2.45
N ALA A 88 2.65 6.12 2.06
CA ALA A 88 2.34 7.18 3.00
C ALA A 88 1.08 6.89 3.83
N THR A 89 0.04 6.32 3.23
CA THR A 89 -1.20 5.95 3.93
C THR A 89 -1.05 4.77 4.90
N ASN A 90 -0.03 3.93 4.69
CA ASN A 90 0.27 2.80 5.56
C ASN A 90 1.38 3.11 6.58
N LEU A 91 1.97 4.31 6.55
CA LEU A 91 2.92 4.73 7.57
C LEU A 91 2.22 4.85 8.94
N PRO A 92 2.88 4.43 10.03
CA PRO A 92 2.32 4.45 11.39
C PRO A 92 1.75 5.80 11.81
N ILE A 93 2.32 6.89 11.27
CA ILE A 93 1.98 8.28 11.56
C ILE A 93 0.54 8.61 11.13
N PHE A 94 0.00 7.91 10.12
CA PHE A 94 -1.34 8.12 9.57
C PHE A 94 -2.30 6.98 9.88
N ASN A 95 -1.86 5.93 10.59
CA ASN A 95 -2.72 4.83 10.99
C ASN A 95 -3.34 5.16 12.37
N PRO A 96 -4.63 5.54 12.44
CA PRO A 96 -5.27 5.94 13.70
C PRO A 96 -5.32 4.82 14.74
N LEU A 97 -5.15 3.56 14.32
CA LEU A 97 -5.12 2.40 15.22
C LEU A 97 -3.89 2.38 16.14
N ILE A 98 -2.79 3.06 15.78
CA ILE A 98 -1.57 3.09 16.59
C ILE A 98 -1.66 4.12 17.73
N PHE A 99 -2.56 5.10 17.63
CA PHE A 99 -2.79 6.11 18.68
C PHE A 99 -3.83 5.67 19.72
N LEU A 100 -4.46 4.51 19.53
CA LEU A 100 -5.50 3.96 20.42
C LEU A 100 -4.98 2.83 21.33
N THR A 101 -3.71 2.42 21.17
CA THR A 101 -2.96 1.54 22.09
C THR A 101 -2.08 2.36 23.02
#